data_AF-A0A969HZF1-F1
#
_entry.id   AF-A0A969HZF1-F1
#
_cell.length_a   1.000
_cell.length_b   1.000
_cell.length_c   1.000
_cell.angle_alpha   90.00
_cell.angle_beta   90.00
_cell.angle_gamma   90.00
#
_symmetry.space_group_name_H-M   'P 1'
#
loop_
_entity.id
_entity.type
_entity.pdbx_description
1 polymer ?
#
loop_
_entity_poly.entity_id
_entity_poly.type
_entity_poly.pdbx_seq_one_letter_code
_entity_poly.pdbx_strand_id
1 'polypeptide(L)'
;MLSRALYRFNRARWMAFVEWLKCRILGREHRLLELESPAEQLHGNRRYGGIRPVNLDRICGTLGRSNDFDRRFLPLDDRLRDRWVSVAMARSRGIAIAPVELIQIGVCYFVKDGHHRISVARAR
;
A
#
# COMPACT_ATOMS: atom_id res chain seq x y z
N MET A 1 -14.50 -6.50 28.80
CA MET A 1 -13.17 -6.93 29.29
C MET A 1 -12.28 -7.52 28.18
N LEU A 2 -12.80 -8.30 27.21
CA LEU A 2 -12.03 -8.77 26.03
C LEU A 2 -11.47 -7.65 25.12
N SER A 3 -12.20 -6.54 24.99
CA SER A 3 -11.87 -5.38 24.13
C SER A 3 -10.70 -4.52 24.62
N ARG A 4 -10.33 -4.60 25.90
CA ARG A 4 -9.22 -3.82 26.50
C ARG A 4 -7.86 -4.52 26.37
N ALA A 5 -7.84 -5.85 26.29
CA ALA A 5 -6.62 -6.66 26.14
C ALA A 5 -6.10 -6.69 24.69
N LEU A 6 -6.99 -6.82 23.71
CA LEU A 6 -6.67 -6.71 22.27
C LEU A 6 -6.15 -5.33 21.88
N TYR A 7 -6.65 -4.27 22.53
CA TYR A 7 -6.19 -2.90 22.32
C TYR A 7 -4.75 -2.66 22.81
N ARG A 8 -4.33 -3.31 23.90
CA ARG A 8 -2.95 -3.20 24.43
C ARG A 8 -1.93 -4.03 23.64
N PHE A 9 -2.31 -5.21 23.14
CA PHE A 9 -1.40 -6.08 22.38
C PHE A 9 -1.08 -5.55 20.97
N ASN A 10 -2.06 -4.96 20.28
CA ASN A 10 -1.85 -4.37 18.95
C ASN A 10 -1.02 -3.07 18.98
N ARG A 11 -1.02 -2.32 20.09
CA ARG A 11 -0.17 -1.12 20.23
C ARG A 11 1.31 -1.47 20.32
N ALA A 12 1.67 -2.59 20.97
CA ALA A 12 3.06 -3.05 21.06
C ALA A 12 3.61 -3.56 19.72
N ARG A 13 2.84 -4.38 18.98
CA ARG A 13 3.23 -4.82 17.62
C ARG A 13 3.30 -3.67 16.63
N TRP A 14 2.39 -2.70 16.77
CA TRP A 14 2.38 -1.50 15.94
C TRP A 14 3.55 -0.56 16.22
N MET A 15 3.89 -0.34 17.48
CA MET A 15 5.08 0.46 17.83
C MET A 15 6.36 -0.24 17.37
N ALA A 16 6.44 -1.58 17.49
CA ALA A 16 7.56 -2.34 16.95
C ALA A 16 7.68 -2.22 15.41
N PHE A 17 6.55 -2.19 14.70
CA PHE A 17 6.54 -1.91 13.26
C PHE A 17 6.94 -0.46 12.95
N VAL A 18 6.40 0.51 13.70
CA VAL A 18 6.74 1.93 13.55
C VAL A 18 8.23 2.16 13.75
N GLU A 19 8.82 1.48 14.73
CA GLU A 19 10.25 1.54 15.00
C GLU A 19 11.07 0.85 13.89
N TRP A 20 10.65 -0.34 13.46
CA TRP A 20 11.22 -1.03 12.29
C TRP A 20 11.20 -0.18 11.03
N LEU A 21 10.09 0.55 10.78
CA LEU A 21 9.92 1.41 9.62
C LEU A 21 10.80 2.66 9.72
N LYS A 22 10.89 3.29 10.90
CA LYS A 22 11.80 4.43 11.15
C LYS A 22 13.25 4.06 10.82
N CYS A 23 13.71 2.87 11.21
CA CYS A 23 15.06 2.40 10.92
C CYS A 23 15.31 2.13 9.42
N ARG A 24 14.26 1.83 8.64
CA ARG A 24 14.38 1.48 7.21
C ARG A 24 14.24 2.68 6.27
N ILE A 25 13.45 3.68 6.66
CA ILE A 25 13.23 4.93 5.89
C ILE A 25 14.53 5.75 5.75
N LEU A 26 15.46 5.63 6.69
CA LEU A 26 16.74 6.35 6.69
C LEU A 26 17.78 5.83 5.67
N GLY A 27 17.48 4.85 4.81
CA GLY A 27 18.53 4.20 4.01
C GLY A 27 18.11 3.58 2.67
N ARG A 28 18.29 4.36 1.61
CA ARG A 28 18.50 4.05 0.17
C ARG A 28 17.28 3.95 -0.75
N GLU A 29 17.40 4.71 -1.83
CA GLU A 29 16.46 4.85 -2.93
C GLU A 29 16.24 3.54 -3.70
N HIS A 30 14.99 3.12 -3.74
CA HIS A 30 14.47 2.28 -4.79
C HIS A 30 13.04 2.73 -5.08
N ARG A 31 12.89 3.72 -5.95
CA ARG A 31 11.57 4.28 -6.31
C ARG A 31 10.70 3.22 -6.98
N LEU A 32 9.38 3.34 -6.83
CA LEU A 32 8.43 2.51 -7.57
C LEU A 32 8.60 2.71 -9.07
N LEU A 33 8.36 1.65 -9.84
CA LEU A 33 8.26 1.77 -11.29
C LEU A 33 7.04 2.64 -11.62
N GLU A 34 7.30 3.81 -12.17
CA GLU A 34 6.28 4.75 -12.58
C GLU A 34 5.84 4.41 -14.00
N LEU A 35 4.53 4.20 -14.17
CA LEU A 35 3.97 4.09 -15.50
C LEU A 35 3.84 5.50 -16.07
N GLU A 36 4.82 5.91 -16.90
CA GLU A 36 4.91 7.26 -17.48
C GLU A 36 3.72 7.62 -18.39
N SER A 37 3.02 6.62 -18.93
CA SER A 37 1.85 6.86 -19.77
C SER A 37 0.63 7.16 -18.89
N PRO A 38 0.00 8.35 -19.02
CA PRO A 38 -1.32 8.59 -18.48
C PRO A 38 -2.22 7.46 -18.96
N ALA A 39 -2.98 6.87 -18.05
CA ALA A 39 -3.91 5.80 -18.42
C ALA A 39 -4.93 6.24 -19.50
N GLU A 40 -5.03 7.55 -19.75
CA GLU A 40 -5.76 8.20 -20.84
C GLU A 40 -5.12 8.04 -22.23
N GLN A 41 -3.78 7.98 -22.33
CA GLN A 41 -3.06 7.79 -23.60
C GLN A 41 -3.00 6.32 -24.06
N LEU A 42 -3.37 5.38 -23.18
CA LEU A 42 -3.59 3.98 -23.54
C LEU A 42 -4.92 3.86 -24.31
N HIS A 43 -4.90 4.24 -25.59
CA HIS A 43 -6.06 4.23 -26.51
C HIS A 43 -6.56 2.81 -26.90
N GLY A 44 -6.28 1.79 -26.09
CA GLY A 44 -6.69 0.40 -26.33
C GLY A 44 -7.70 -0.09 -25.30
N ASN A 45 -8.87 -0.54 -25.78
CA ASN A 45 -9.86 -1.42 -25.12
C ASN A 45 -9.81 -1.46 -23.57
N ARG A 46 -9.98 -0.32 -22.91
CA ARG A 46 -10.04 -0.24 -21.44
C ARG A 46 -11.31 -0.96 -21.00
N ARG A 47 -11.14 -2.06 -20.29
CA ARG A 47 -12.25 -2.85 -19.74
C ARG A 47 -12.15 -2.87 -18.23
N TYR A 48 -13.29 -2.67 -17.57
CA TYR A 48 -13.38 -2.84 -16.13
C TYR A 48 -13.20 -4.32 -15.76
N GLY A 49 -12.12 -4.63 -15.03
CA GLY A 49 -11.76 -6.00 -14.66
C GLY A 49 -12.53 -6.58 -13.47
N GLY A 50 -13.44 -5.79 -12.85
CA GLY A 50 -14.18 -6.20 -11.67
C GLY A 50 -13.38 -6.15 -10.37
N ILE A 51 -14.07 -6.41 -9.25
CA ILE A 51 -13.45 -6.61 -7.94
C ILE A 51 -13.02 -8.08 -7.86
N ARG A 52 -11.71 -8.32 -7.74
CA ARG A 52 -11.14 -9.65 -7.60
C ARG A 52 -9.88 -9.64 -6.72
N PRO A 53 -9.54 -10.76 -6.06
CA PRO A 53 -8.26 -10.88 -5.38
C PRO A 53 -7.10 -10.80 -6.38
N VAL A 54 -6.05 -10.07 -6.01
CA VAL A 54 -4.79 -9.95 -6.78
C VAL A 54 -3.64 -10.29 -5.85
N ASN A 55 -2.72 -11.14 -6.32
CA ASN A 55 -1.50 -11.45 -5.58
C ASN A 55 -0.60 -10.20 -5.52
N LEU A 56 -0.11 -9.86 -4.33
CA LEU A 56 0.73 -8.68 -4.09
C LEU A 56 2.01 -8.68 -4.94
N ASP A 57 2.55 -9.86 -5.28
CA ASP A 57 3.76 -10.00 -6.09
C ASP A 57 3.56 -9.56 -7.56
N ARG A 58 2.30 -9.55 -8.02
CA ARG A 58 1.95 -9.04 -9.35
C ARG A 58 1.77 -7.52 -9.38
N ILE A 59 1.84 -6.84 -8.23
CA ILE A 59 1.77 -5.38 -8.16
C ILE A 59 3.20 -4.83 -8.30
N CYS A 60 3.51 -4.33 -9.49
CA CYS A 60 4.87 -4.05 -9.92
C CYS A 60 5.24 -2.56 -9.85
N GLY A 61 4.25 -1.67 -9.80
CA GLY A 61 4.51 -0.25 -9.90
C GLY A 61 3.29 0.60 -9.61
N THR A 62 3.35 1.85 -10.03
CA THR A 62 2.36 2.87 -9.69
C THR A 62 2.04 3.78 -10.88
N LEU A 63 0.82 4.30 -10.90
CA LEU A 63 0.43 5.44 -11.73
C LEU A 63 0.51 6.69 -10.83
N GLY A 64 1.67 7.33 -10.80
CA GLY A 64 1.96 8.47 -9.92
C GLY A 64 2.34 8.08 -8.49
N ARG A 65 2.81 9.04 -7.67
CA ARG A 65 3.27 8.80 -6.28
C ARG A 65 4.52 7.91 -6.14
N SER A 66 5.34 7.81 -7.17
CA SER A 66 6.64 7.11 -7.14
C SER A 66 7.61 7.67 -6.10
N ASN A 67 7.47 8.95 -5.73
CA ASN A 67 8.26 9.62 -4.70
C ASN A 67 7.76 9.38 -3.26
N ASP A 68 6.54 8.87 -3.10
CA ASP A 68 5.95 8.65 -1.77
C ASP A 68 6.25 7.26 -1.23
N PHE A 69 6.58 6.30 -2.10
CA PHE A 69 6.75 4.89 -1.74
C PHE A 69 7.91 4.23 -2.48
N ASP A 70 8.62 3.33 -1.81
CA ASP A 70 9.67 2.51 -2.41
C ASP A 70 9.09 1.33 -3.24
N ARG A 71 9.95 0.58 -3.94
CA ARG A 71 9.60 -0.62 -4.73
C ARG A 71 8.88 -1.72 -3.95
N ARG A 72 8.92 -1.68 -2.61
CA ARG A 72 8.20 -2.61 -1.72
C ARG A 72 6.90 -2.00 -1.19
N PHE A 73 6.51 -0.84 -1.70
CA PHE A 73 5.41 -0.01 -1.22
C PHE A 73 5.61 0.51 0.21
N LEU A 74 6.84 0.62 0.72
CA LEU A 74 7.10 1.25 2.01
C LEU A 74 7.08 2.77 1.85
N PRO A 75 6.42 3.52 2.74
CA PRO A 75 6.38 4.98 2.64
C PRO A 75 7.79 5.57 2.82
N LEU A 76 8.14 6.54 1.99
CA LEU A 76 9.44 7.23 1.99
C LEU A 76 9.43 8.51 2.82
N ASP A 77 8.25 9.02 3.18
CA ASP A 77 8.06 10.30 3.86
C ASP A 77 7.22 10.12 5.13
N ASP A 78 7.66 10.75 6.22
CA ASP A 78 6.98 10.73 7.52
C ASP A 78 5.56 11.30 7.49
N ARG A 79 5.25 12.22 6.56
CA ARG A 79 3.87 12.75 6.41
C ARG A 79 2.84 11.67 6.07
N LEU A 80 3.27 10.52 5.56
CA LEU A 80 2.42 9.39 5.20
C LEU A 80 2.07 8.50 6.40
N ARG A 81 2.76 8.69 7.53
CA ARG A 81 2.67 7.86 8.73
C ARG A 81 1.24 7.77 9.27
N ASP A 82 0.60 8.90 9.56
CA ASP A 82 -0.70 8.89 10.25
C ASP A 82 -1.79 8.18 9.43
N ARG A 83 -1.80 8.43 8.12
CA ARG A 83 -2.72 7.74 7.21
C ARG A 83 -2.42 6.23 7.16
N TRP A 84 -1.14 5.85 7.09
CA TRP A 84 -0.73 4.45 7.10
C TRP A 84 -1.16 3.75 8.39
N VAL A 85 -1.00 4.42 9.54
CA VAL A 85 -1.45 3.97 10.87
C VAL A 85 -2.95 3.74 10.91
N SER A 86 -3.72 4.71 10.46
CA SER A 86 -5.17 4.61 10.41
C SER A 86 -5.63 3.39 9.60
N VAL A 87 -5.05 3.19 8.41
CA VAL A 87 -5.39 2.05 7.53
C VAL A 87 -5.08 0.71 8.20
N ALA A 88 -3.92 0.56 8.83
CA ALA A 88 -3.57 -0.69 9.47
C ALA A 88 -4.41 -0.97 10.72
N MET A 89 -4.74 0.06 11.50
CA MET A 89 -5.65 -0.07 12.63
C MET A 89 -7.03 -0.52 12.16
N ALA A 90 -7.57 0.08 11.09
CA ALA A 90 -8.84 -0.32 10.50
C ALA A 90 -8.81 -1.81 10.10
N ARG A 91 -7.77 -2.22 9.36
CA ARG A 91 -7.59 -3.61 8.95
C ARG A 91 -7.46 -4.57 10.15
N SER A 92 -6.69 -4.21 11.17
CA SER A 92 -6.51 -5.04 12.37
C SER A 92 -7.79 -5.18 13.20
N ARG A 93 -8.70 -4.21 13.12
CA ARG A 93 -10.01 -4.25 13.79
C ARG A 93 -11.08 -4.94 12.96
N GLY A 94 -10.74 -5.47 11.79
CA GLY A 94 -11.71 -6.07 10.86
C GLY A 94 -12.68 -5.04 10.26
N ILE A 95 -12.33 -3.75 10.29
CA ILE A 95 -13.13 -2.70 9.65
C ILE A 95 -12.97 -2.85 8.14
N ALA A 96 -14.09 -2.92 7.43
CA ALA A 96 -14.09 -2.96 5.98
C ALA A 96 -13.42 -1.72 5.40
N ILE A 97 -12.43 -1.93 4.55
CA ILE A 97 -11.73 -0.87 3.82
C ILE A 97 -12.03 -1.04 2.34
N ALA A 98 -12.20 0.08 1.63
CA ALA A 98 -12.47 0.02 0.20
C ALA A 98 -11.35 -0.73 -0.54
N PRO A 99 -11.66 -1.45 -1.64
CA PRO A 99 -10.66 -2.09 -2.49
C PRO A 99 -9.63 -1.10 -3.02
N VAL A 100 -8.49 -1.63 -3.48
CA VAL A 100 -7.47 -0.86 -4.20
C VAL A 100 -7.85 -0.74 -5.67
N GLU A 101 -7.45 0.36 -6.32
CA GLU A 101 -7.64 0.52 -7.76
C GLU A 101 -6.34 0.19 -8.48
N LEU A 102 -6.40 -0.77 -9.40
CA LEU A 102 -5.24 -1.28 -10.14
C LEU A 102 -5.49 -1.19 -11.64
N ILE A 103 -4.45 -0.90 -12.39
CA ILE A 103 -4.41 -1.02 -13.84
C ILE A 103 -3.59 -2.26 -14.18
N GLN A 104 -4.16 -3.18 -14.95
CA GLN A 104 -3.45 -4.35 -15.44
C GLN A 104 -2.83 -4.07 -16.81
N ILE A 105 -1.53 -4.34 -16.96
CA ILE A 105 -0.82 -4.32 -18.24
C ILE A 105 -0.05 -5.63 -18.35
N GLY A 106 -0.46 -6.48 -19.30
CA GLY A 106 0.03 -7.85 -19.41
C GLY A 106 -0.25 -8.64 -18.12
N VAL A 107 0.81 -9.14 -17.49
CA VAL A 107 0.75 -9.90 -16.22
C VAL A 107 0.94 -9.04 -14.98
N CYS A 108 1.28 -7.76 -15.16
CA CYS A 108 1.65 -6.83 -14.10
C CYS A 108 0.48 -5.89 -13.76
N TYR A 109 0.44 -5.46 -12.50
CA TYR A 109 -0.53 -4.50 -11.99
C TYR A 109 0.18 -3.23 -11.49
N PHE A 110 -0.46 -2.10 -11.76
CA PHE A 110 0.01 -0.77 -11.40
C PHE A 110 -1.02 -0.12 -10.50
N VAL A 111 -0.58 0.46 -9.39
CA VAL A 111 -1.47 1.07 -8.41
C VAL A 111 -1.92 2.44 -8.89
N LYS A 112 -3.23 2.59 -9.09
CA LYS A 112 -3.84 3.91 -9.31
C LYS A 112 -4.29 4.54 -7.99
N ASP A 113 -4.88 3.75 -7.10
CA ASP A 113 -5.24 4.18 -5.74
C ASP A 113 -5.04 3.06 -4.70
N GLY A 114 -4.72 3.47 -3.47
CA GLY A 114 -4.66 2.57 -2.31
C GLY A 114 -3.26 2.12 -1.89
N HIS A 115 -2.21 2.90 -2.19
CA HIS A 115 -0.81 2.61 -1.83
C HIS A 115 -0.62 2.24 -0.34
N HIS A 116 -1.24 2.98 0.58
CA HIS A 116 -1.16 2.67 2.01
C HIS A 116 -1.76 1.28 2.33
N ARG A 117 -2.86 0.89 1.68
CA ARG A 117 -3.49 -0.42 1.89
C ARG A 117 -2.59 -1.56 1.40
N ILE A 118 -1.91 -1.35 0.27
CA ILE A 118 -0.93 -2.31 -0.29
C ILE A 118 0.28 -2.42 0.62
N SER A 119 0.79 -1.28 1.08
CA SER A 119 1.89 -1.20 2.04
C SER A 119 1.58 -1.97 3.33
N VAL A 120 0.40 -1.74 3.93
CA VAL A 120 -0.10 -2.49 5.09
C VAL A 120 -0.26 -3.98 4.78
N ALA A 121 -0.68 -4.35 3.57
CA ALA A 121 -0.83 -5.74 3.17
C ALA A 121 0.51 -6.48 3.06
N ARG A 122 1.57 -5.79 2.61
CA ARG A 122 2.94 -6.32 2.47
C ARG A 122 3.72 -6.38 3.79
N ALA A 123 3.32 -5.61 4.79
CA ALA A 123 3.93 -5.57 6.11
C ALA A 123 3.61 -6.80 7.00
N ARG A 124 3.16 -7.91 6.41
CA ARG A 124 2.72 -9.13 7.10
C ARG A 124 3.68 -10.29 6.90
#